data_AF-A0A6G0EDM1-F1
#
_entry.id   AF-A0A6G0EDM1-F1
#
_cell.length_a   1.000
_cell.length_b   1.000
_cell.length_c   1.000
_cell.angle_alpha   90.00
_cell.angle_beta   90.00
_cell.angle_gamma   90.00
#
_symmetry.space_group_name_H-M   'P 1'
#
loop_
_entity.id
_entity.type
_entity.pdbx_description
1 polymer ?
#
loop_
_entity_poly.entity_id
_entity_poly.type
_entity_poly.pdbx_seq_one_letter_code
_entity_poly.pdbx_strand_id
1 'polypeptide(L)'
;MSAPLSSSEIKSTLNNRSKDFVLNLASVLTGAAYDKDEYTKPDTIDELVSDYHSEVRQFVSDYKMLDRESVNLRAAKDFISNNYTNVKREQLDVDNRFSLLLSLYTLELEGELNYIVAASRIYDRKGRRSYFIDREIPISTISQSLDDFHDYWNSERPYPLLIRAYESNISDGGTIFEIFKEQGLRTRDEFGFRNDASGSDEYPSKPKITTRKHYPIKKIRFEITTEGGQTIFTFTDNYENGWKNILESLFKRTIDDEEIYNDLQRHKSKVATEIEQSASNATADSESSDQSVTGIIEDGIKRKIESAKGRVDMMELTDEEKAGLKDRLDSIELGGSELRGDSSTGTNQFRLVANLEDAYSSFDTMEQTFEEILNKASEENMKFVIKIKGRPIAIDSGTWDLLENGRISDENKRALEAFFGQI
;
A
#
# COMPACT_ATOMS: atom_id res chain seq x y z
N MET A 1 7.46 22.68 -9.21
CA MET A 1 8.12 23.20 -8.01
C MET A 1 7.12 24.03 -7.21
N SER A 2 6.93 23.71 -5.92
CA SER A 2 6.12 24.54 -5.02
C SER A 2 6.87 25.82 -4.67
N ALA A 3 6.15 26.91 -4.41
CA ALA A 3 6.74 28.15 -3.92
C ALA A 3 7.53 27.89 -2.61
N PRO A 4 8.63 28.63 -2.36
CA PRO A 4 9.33 28.54 -1.09
C PRO A 4 8.36 28.81 0.05
N LEU A 5 8.36 27.94 1.06
CA LEU A 5 7.56 28.07 2.27
C LEU A 5 7.88 29.40 2.96
N SER A 6 6.86 30.21 3.22
CA SER A 6 7.00 31.44 4.00
C SER A 6 7.15 31.13 5.49
N SER A 7 7.81 32.02 6.24
CA SER A 7 7.89 31.93 7.71
C SER A 7 6.52 31.84 8.36
N SER A 8 5.49 32.48 7.78
CA SER A 8 4.12 32.41 8.27
C SER A 8 3.49 31.01 8.13
N GLU A 9 3.76 30.31 7.02
CA GLU A 9 3.29 28.94 6.80
C GLU A 9 3.99 27.95 7.73
N ILE A 10 5.28 28.15 7.97
CA ILE A 10 6.07 27.35 8.92
C ILE A 10 5.51 27.52 10.33
N LYS A 11 5.36 28.77 10.80
CA LYS A 11 4.79 29.07 12.13
C LYS A 11 3.40 28.46 12.30
N SER A 12 2.53 28.62 11.31
CA SER A 12 1.19 28.02 11.32
C SER A 12 1.23 26.49 11.44
N THR A 13 2.13 25.84 10.70
CA THR A 13 2.31 24.38 10.74
C THR A 13 2.75 23.89 12.12
N LEU A 14 3.72 24.56 12.74
CA LEU A 14 4.25 24.19 14.06
C LEU A 14 3.30 24.58 15.21
N ASN A 15 2.56 25.68 15.08
CA ASN A 15 1.58 26.12 16.08
C ASN A 15 0.43 25.13 16.29
N ASN A 16 0.15 24.25 15.33
CA ASN A 16 -0.85 23.20 15.47
C ASN A 16 -0.31 21.91 16.15
N ARG A 17 0.91 21.95 16.70
CA ARG A 17 1.56 20.81 17.37
C ARG A 17 1.60 20.96 18.88
N SER A 18 1.81 19.87 19.60
CA SER A 18 1.99 19.94 21.06
C SER A 18 3.28 20.68 21.41
N LYS A 19 3.36 21.23 22.63
CA LYS A 19 4.58 21.85 23.15
C LYS A 19 5.75 20.85 23.07
N ASP A 20 5.53 19.65 23.57
CA ASP A 20 6.51 18.56 23.58
C ASP A 20 7.07 18.25 22.20
N PHE A 21 6.21 18.19 21.18
CA PHE A 21 6.64 17.96 19.81
C PHE A 21 7.60 19.06 19.34
N VAL A 22 7.26 20.33 19.58
CA VAL A 22 8.06 21.48 19.12
C VAL A 22 9.42 21.49 19.81
N LEU A 23 9.47 21.22 21.11
CA LEU A 23 10.73 21.17 21.86
C LEU A 23 11.62 20.01 21.42
N ASN A 24 11.03 18.84 21.13
CA ASN A 24 11.76 17.70 20.60
C ASN A 24 12.31 18.00 19.20
N LEU A 25 11.50 18.62 18.32
CA LEU A 25 11.96 19.05 17.00
C LEU A 25 13.12 20.04 17.12
N ALA A 26 13.02 21.02 18.01
CA ALA A 26 14.11 21.97 18.24
C ALA A 26 15.37 21.26 18.74
N SER A 27 15.23 20.32 19.67
CA SER A 27 16.37 19.56 20.18
C SER A 27 17.07 18.78 19.07
N VAL A 28 16.31 18.13 18.19
CA VAL A 28 16.85 17.34 17.07
C VAL A 28 17.52 18.23 16.02
N LEU A 29 16.92 19.36 15.65
CA LEU A 29 17.46 20.23 14.60
C LEU A 29 18.64 21.08 15.05
N THR A 30 18.71 21.42 16.34
CA THR A 30 19.76 22.31 16.88
C THR A 30 20.88 21.56 17.61
N GLY A 31 20.62 20.32 18.04
CA GLY A 31 21.49 19.56 18.93
C GLY A 31 21.51 20.06 20.39
N ALA A 32 20.69 21.06 20.73
CA ALA A 32 20.59 21.60 22.09
C ALA A 32 19.50 20.91 22.91
N ALA A 33 19.60 20.96 24.24
CA ALA A 33 18.56 20.45 25.13
C ALA A 33 17.51 21.54 25.41
N TYR A 34 16.23 21.21 25.21
CA TYR A 34 15.11 22.11 25.51
C TYR A 34 14.28 21.55 26.67
N ASP A 35 14.36 22.22 27.83
CA ASP A 35 13.54 21.88 29.00
C ASP A 35 12.11 22.43 28.85
N LYS A 36 11.11 21.62 29.22
CA LYS A 36 9.69 22.01 29.19
C LYS A 36 9.35 23.12 30.18
N ASP A 37 10.10 23.26 31.26
CA ASP A 37 9.84 24.26 32.29
C ASP A 37 10.48 25.62 31.94
N GLU A 38 11.56 25.61 31.16
CA GLU A 38 12.32 26.81 30.79
C GLU A 38 11.85 27.43 29.47
N TYR A 39 11.45 26.61 28.49
CA TYR A 39 11.11 27.08 27.15
C TYR A 39 9.61 27.11 26.89
N THR A 40 9.13 28.18 26.27
CA THR A 40 7.75 28.26 25.80
C THR A 40 7.65 27.85 24.33
N LYS A 41 6.52 27.27 23.94
CA LYS A 41 6.29 26.85 22.54
C LYS A 41 6.40 28.03 21.55
N PRO A 42 5.80 29.21 21.79
CA PRO A 42 5.97 30.35 20.89
C PRO A 42 7.43 30.77 20.73
N ASP A 43 8.18 30.87 21.82
CA ASP A 43 9.58 31.32 21.78
C ASP A 43 10.45 30.34 21.01
N THR A 44 10.28 29.03 21.24
CA THR A 44 10.99 28.00 20.47
C THR A 44 10.63 28.02 18.99
N ILE A 45 9.36 28.28 18.62
CA ILE A 45 8.97 28.42 17.21
C ILE A 45 9.63 29.65 16.59
N ASP A 46 9.72 30.76 17.33
CA ASP A 46 10.33 31.99 16.84
C ASP A 46 11.83 31.83 16.64
N GLU A 47 12.53 31.18 17.58
CA GLU A 47 13.94 30.77 17.45
C GLU A 47 14.15 29.87 16.22
N LEU A 48 13.37 28.79 16.12
CA LEU A 48 13.43 27.85 15.00
C LEU A 48 13.23 28.52 13.63
N VAL A 49 12.33 29.51 13.54
CA VAL A 49 12.01 30.20 12.29
C VAL A 49 13.04 31.29 11.96
N SER A 50 13.68 31.87 12.97
CA SER A 50 14.72 32.90 12.83
C SER A 50 16.08 32.30 12.52
N ASP A 51 16.54 31.41 13.40
CA ASP A 51 17.94 31.02 13.49
C ASP A 51 18.21 29.68 12.78
N TYR A 52 17.19 28.81 12.69
CA TYR A 52 17.24 27.48 12.06
C TYR A 52 16.25 27.35 10.88
N HIS A 53 16.09 28.45 10.14
CA HIS A 53 15.07 28.58 9.11
C HIS A 53 15.18 27.51 8.01
N SER A 54 16.39 27.18 7.57
CA SER A 54 16.67 26.19 6.52
C SER A 54 16.24 24.79 6.93
N GLU A 55 16.63 24.39 8.14
CA GLU A 55 16.44 23.09 8.74
C GLU A 55 14.95 22.82 8.95
N VAL A 56 14.24 23.78 9.55
CA VAL A 56 12.79 23.69 9.75
C VAL A 56 12.05 23.72 8.42
N ARG A 57 12.50 24.52 7.44
CA ARG A 57 11.90 24.54 6.12
C ARG A 57 12.05 23.18 5.43
N GLN A 58 13.21 22.54 5.55
CA GLN A 58 13.44 21.19 5.03
C GLN A 58 12.52 20.18 5.72
N PHE A 59 12.44 20.21 7.04
CA PHE A 59 11.54 19.34 7.82
C PHE A 59 10.06 19.49 7.39
N VAL A 60 9.57 20.72 7.22
CA VAL A 60 8.18 20.96 6.77
C VAL A 60 7.98 20.51 5.32
N SER A 61 9.00 20.66 4.46
CA SER A 61 8.98 20.16 3.08
C SER A 61 8.89 18.63 3.03
N ASP A 62 9.67 17.95 3.86
CA ASP A 62 9.70 16.50 4.01
C ASP A 62 8.36 15.97 4.53
N TYR A 63 7.75 16.66 5.49
CA TYR A 63 6.40 16.33 5.93
C TYR A 63 5.38 16.45 4.79
N LYS A 64 5.44 17.55 4.02
CA LYS A 64 4.56 17.73 2.84
C LYS A 64 4.77 16.62 1.81
N MET A 65 5.99 16.08 1.68
CA MET A 65 6.24 14.92 0.83
C MET A 65 5.55 13.66 1.37
N LEU A 66 5.72 13.34 2.66
CA LEU A 66 5.05 12.19 3.28
C LEU A 66 3.52 12.26 3.13
N ASP A 67 2.95 13.46 3.29
CA ASP A 67 1.51 13.67 3.16
C ASP A 67 1.03 13.55 1.70
N ARG A 68 1.73 14.20 0.76
CA ARG A 68 1.44 14.10 -0.68
C ARG A 68 1.53 12.68 -1.20
N GLU A 69 2.54 11.94 -0.75
CA GLU A 69 2.74 10.53 -1.09
C GLU A 69 1.84 9.61 -0.28
N SER A 70 0.98 10.15 0.60
CA SER A 70 0.00 9.40 1.40
C SER A 70 0.61 8.19 2.08
N VAL A 71 1.80 8.37 2.67
CA VAL A 71 2.58 7.28 3.25
C VAL A 71 1.74 6.57 4.30
N ASN A 72 1.65 5.25 4.18
CA ASN A 72 0.97 4.42 5.15
C ASN A 72 1.88 4.29 6.38
N LEU A 73 1.42 4.77 7.54
CA LEU A 73 2.19 4.76 8.78
C LEU A 73 2.62 3.36 9.16
N ARG A 74 1.69 2.39 9.12
CA ARG A 74 1.98 0.99 9.43
C ARG A 74 3.05 0.42 8.51
N ALA A 75 2.87 0.54 7.19
CA ALA A 75 3.82 -0.02 6.23
C ALA A 75 5.20 0.64 6.33
N ALA A 76 5.26 1.94 6.61
CA ALA A 76 6.52 2.63 6.84
C ALA A 76 7.21 2.14 8.11
N LYS A 77 6.48 2.07 9.24
CA LYS A 77 7.05 1.55 10.49
C LYS A 77 7.53 0.10 10.33
N ASP A 78 6.73 -0.75 9.69
CA ASP A 78 7.04 -2.18 9.47
C ASP A 78 8.28 -2.31 8.60
N PHE A 79 8.36 -1.54 7.52
CA PHE A 79 9.53 -1.48 6.65
C PHE A 79 10.77 -1.05 7.43
N ILE A 80 10.71 0.07 8.16
CA ILE A 80 11.88 0.59 8.87
C ILE A 80 12.36 -0.41 9.94
N SER A 81 11.47 -0.93 10.79
CA SER A 81 11.87 -1.86 11.86
C SER A 81 12.44 -3.18 11.32
N ASN A 82 11.98 -3.65 10.17
CA ASN A 82 12.43 -4.93 9.60
C ASN A 82 13.71 -4.82 8.78
N ASN A 83 14.04 -3.62 8.27
CA ASN A 83 15.13 -3.44 7.31
C ASN A 83 16.29 -2.59 7.86
N TYR A 84 16.10 -1.90 8.99
CA TYR A 84 17.15 -1.14 9.67
C TYR A 84 17.48 -1.81 11.01
N THR A 85 18.64 -2.47 11.07
CA THR A 85 19.08 -3.25 12.24
C THR A 85 19.18 -2.47 13.54
N ASN A 86 19.38 -1.15 13.46
CA ASN A 86 19.52 -0.26 14.62
C ASN A 86 18.21 0.39 15.07
N VAL A 87 17.09 0.11 14.39
CA VAL A 87 15.80 0.75 14.68
C VAL A 87 14.83 -0.27 15.24
N LYS A 88 14.42 -0.07 16.49
CA LYS A 88 13.42 -0.90 17.14
C LYS A 88 12.01 -0.38 16.88
N ARG A 89 11.03 -1.29 16.90
CA ARG A 89 9.63 -0.97 16.64
C ARG A 89 9.08 0.09 17.59
N GLU A 90 9.48 0.06 18.86
CA GLU A 90 9.00 0.97 19.91
C GLU A 90 9.46 2.42 19.67
N GLN A 91 10.59 2.62 18.98
CA GLN A 91 11.08 3.96 18.63
C GLN A 91 10.23 4.63 17.54
N LEU A 92 9.38 3.84 16.87
CA LEU A 92 8.46 4.26 15.82
C LEU A 92 7.00 4.21 16.29
N ASP A 93 6.75 4.12 17.60
CA ASP A 93 5.40 4.08 18.15
C ASP A 93 4.74 5.46 18.16
N VAL A 94 4.31 5.89 16.97
CA VAL A 94 3.75 7.22 16.72
C VAL A 94 2.48 7.18 15.87
N ASP A 95 1.52 8.06 16.16
CA ASP A 95 0.17 7.97 15.56
C ASP A 95 0.00 8.76 14.26
N ASN A 96 1.00 9.55 13.86
CA ASN A 96 0.87 10.45 12.72
C ASN A 96 2.19 10.64 11.97
N ARG A 97 2.09 11.00 10.67
CA ARG A 97 3.25 11.18 9.77
C ARG A 97 4.22 12.25 10.24
N PHE A 98 3.74 13.25 10.97
CA PHE A 98 4.55 14.34 11.50
C PHE A 98 5.49 13.83 12.60
N SER A 99 4.96 12.97 13.47
CA SER A 99 5.70 12.31 14.54
C SER A 99 6.62 11.22 13.98
N LEU A 100 6.19 10.49 12.94
CA LEU A 100 7.05 9.57 12.21
C LEU A 100 8.27 10.29 11.61
N LEU A 101 8.07 11.45 10.99
CA LEU A 101 9.18 12.23 10.45
C LEU A 101 10.15 12.69 11.53
N LEU A 102 9.64 13.12 12.69
CA LEU A 102 10.50 13.48 13.82
C LEU A 102 11.30 12.27 14.31
N SER A 103 10.70 11.08 14.40
CA SER A 103 11.44 9.85 14.72
C SER A 103 12.53 9.56 13.69
N LEU A 104 12.25 9.76 12.39
CA LEU A 104 13.26 9.57 11.34
C LEU A 104 14.44 10.52 11.49
N TYR A 105 14.20 11.81 11.76
CA TYR A 105 15.27 12.78 12.04
C TYR A 105 16.04 12.43 13.33
N THR A 106 15.34 11.95 14.36
CA THR A 106 15.97 11.52 15.64
C THR A 106 16.87 10.30 15.43
N LEU A 107 16.54 9.45 14.47
CA LEU A 107 17.29 8.25 14.10
C LEU A 107 18.32 8.50 12.99
N GLU A 108 18.52 9.75 12.58
CA GLU A 108 19.44 10.15 11.50
C GLU A 108 19.14 9.47 10.14
N LEU A 109 17.85 9.23 9.86
CA LEU A 109 17.35 8.57 8.64
C LEU A 109 16.75 9.56 7.63
N GLU A 110 16.82 10.86 7.86
CA GLU A 110 16.27 11.89 6.97
C GLU A 110 16.92 11.87 5.58
N GLY A 111 18.21 11.51 5.50
CA GLY A 111 18.93 11.32 4.22
C GLY A 111 18.33 10.23 3.32
N GLU A 112 17.67 9.24 3.92
CA GLU A 112 17.07 8.09 3.22
C GLU A 112 15.56 8.26 2.99
N LEU A 113 14.98 9.41 3.33
CA LEU A 113 13.53 9.61 3.33
C LEU A 113 12.87 9.26 1.98
N ASN A 114 13.48 9.62 0.85
CA ASN A 114 12.95 9.28 -0.47
C ASN A 114 12.86 7.76 -0.68
N TYR A 115 13.91 7.04 -0.26
CA TYR A 115 13.97 5.59 -0.33
C TYR A 115 12.93 4.96 0.59
N ILE A 116 12.85 5.39 1.86
CA ILE A 116 11.85 4.92 2.84
C ILE A 116 10.43 5.10 2.29
N VAL A 117 10.13 6.24 1.65
CA VAL A 117 8.82 6.48 1.02
C VAL A 117 8.56 5.53 -0.14
N ALA A 118 9.55 5.27 -0.99
CA ALA A 118 9.38 4.35 -2.11
C ALA A 118 9.22 2.90 -1.63
N ALA A 119 10.11 2.47 -0.74
CA ALA A 119 10.16 1.12 -0.19
C ALA A 119 8.92 0.80 0.65
N SER A 120 8.50 1.68 1.56
CA SER A 120 7.27 1.45 2.36
C SER A 120 6.02 1.32 1.51
N ARG A 121 5.94 2.00 0.35
CA ARG A 121 4.82 1.86 -0.59
C ARG A 121 4.85 0.54 -1.35
N ILE A 122 6.04 0.02 -1.66
CA ILE A 122 6.21 -1.32 -2.25
C ILE A 122 5.85 -2.37 -1.21
N TYR A 123 6.34 -2.21 0.01
CA TYR A 123 6.03 -3.06 1.17
C TYR A 123 4.51 -3.15 1.42
N ASP A 124 3.77 -2.02 1.36
CA ASP A 124 2.30 -1.98 1.45
C ASP A 124 1.57 -2.77 0.35
N ARG A 125 2.26 -3.16 -0.73
CA ARG A 125 1.67 -3.77 -1.94
C ARG A 125 2.22 -5.16 -2.27
N LYS A 126 3.27 -5.61 -1.59
CA LYS A 126 3.96 -6.90 -1.80
C LYS A 126 2.99 -8.08 -1.82
N GLY A 127 1.95 -8.09 -0.99
CA GLY A 127 0.97 -9.18 -1.02
C GLY A 127 0.02 -9.22 -2.23
N ARG A 128 -0.29 -8.09 -2.87
CA ARG A 128 -1.43 -8.04 -3.82
C ARG A 128 -1.05 -7.77 -5.27
N ARG A 129 0.13 -7.16 -5.48
CA ARG A 129 0.58 -6.64 -6.77
C ARG A 129 1.97 -7.16 -7.12
N SER A 130 2.27 -8.38 -6.67
CA SER A 130 3.43 -9.13 -7.10
C SER A 130 3.08 -9.99 -8.30
N TYR A 131 3.95 -9.92 -9.28
CA TYR A 131 3.89 -10.67 -10.53
C TYR A 131 5.22 -11.37 -10.71
N PHE A 132 5.28 -12.43 -11.49
CA PHE A 132 6.51 -13.14 -11.79
C PHE A 132 6.58 -13.51 -13.26
N ILE A 133 7.80 -13.77 -13.72
CA ILE A 133 8.09 -14.45 -14.97
C ILE A 133 9.05 -15.61 -14.69
N ASP A 134 8.92 -16.69 -15.45
CA ASP A 134 9.75 -17.91 -15.31
C ASP A 134 11.12 -17.78 -16.00
N ARG A 135 11.78 -16.64 -15.79
CA ARG A 135 13.17 -16.40 -16.20
C ARG A 135 13.83 -15.31 -15.36
N GLU A 136 15.15 -15.33 -15.29
CA GLU A 136 15.94 -14.28 -14.65
C GLU A 136 16.18 -13.10 -15.60
N ILE A 137 15.95 -11.88 -15.12
CA ILE A 137 16.27 -10.64 -15.82
C ILE A 137 17.55 -10.04 -15.24
N PRO A 138 18.48 -9.56 -16.08
CA PRO A 138 19.70 -8.93 -15.60
C PRO A 138 19.42 -7.50 -15.08
N ILE A 139 18.97 -7.39 -13.82
CA ILE A 139 18.58 -6.14 -13.16
C ILE A 139 19.71 -5.10 -13.19
N SER A 140 20.96 -5.55 -13.03
CA SER A 140 22.15 -4.70 -13.10
C SER A 140 22.29 -3.98 -14.45
N THR A 141 21.96 -4.66 -15.55
CA THR A 141 22.02 -4.08 -16.89
C THR A 141 20.98 -2.98 -17.06
N ILE A 142 19.76 -3.18 -16.53
CA ILE A 142 18.73 -2.14 -16.55
C ILE A 142 19.23 -0.87 -15.86
N SER A 143 19.80 -1.01 -14.67
CA SER A 143 20.27 0.12 -13.87
C SER A 143 21.43 0.87 -14.54
N GLN A 144 22.35 0.15 -15.19
CA GLN A 144 23.50 0.73 -15.90
C GLN A 144 23.10 1.44 -17.20
N SER A 145 21.99 1.02 -17.83
CA SER A 145 21.51 1.58 -19.10
C SER A 145 20.42 2.66 -18.93
N LEU A 146 20.17 3.15 -17.71
CA LEU A 146 19.14 4.16 -17.48
C LEU A 146 19.45 5.51 -18.14
N ASP A 147 20.71 5.94 -18.15
CA ASP A 147 21.12 7.21 -18.77
C ASP A 147 20.88 7.18 -20.28
N ASP A 148 21.29 6.09 -20.95
CA ASP A 148 21.03 5.86 -22.38
C ASP A 148 19.52 5.84 -22.69
N PHE A 149 18.72 5.25 -21.80
CA PHE A 149 17.26 5.25 -21.93
C PHE A 149 16.67 6.66 -21.74
N HIS A 150 17.17 7.46 -20.79
CA HIS A 150 16.72 8.84 -20.60
C HIS A 150 17.03 9.69 -21.83
N ASP A 151 18.23 9.58 -22.39
CA ASP A 151 18.63 10.31 -23.59
C ASP A 151 17.75 9.95 -24.79
N TYR A 152 17.50 8.65 -24.99
CA TYR A 152 16.59 8.15 -26.02
C TYR A 152 15.17 8.70 -25.83
N TRP A 153 14.58 8.50 -24.64
CA TRP A 153 13.19 8.84 -24.40
C TRP A 153 12.96 10.35 -24.46
N ASN A 154 13.83 11.13 -23.82
CA ASN A 154 13.66 12.57 -23.67
C ASN A 154 14.02 13.36 -24.92
N SER A 155 14.75 12.78 -25.88
CA SER A 155 15.01 13.39 -27.18
C SER A 155 13.87 13.14 -28.18
N GLU A 156 13.23 11.97 -28.14
CA GLU A 156 12.20 11.59 -29.12
C GLU A 156 10.76 11.90 -28.68
N ARG A 157 10.51 12.01 -27.37
CA ARG A 157 9.14 12.13 -26.83
C ARG A 157 8.86 13.54 -26.30
N PRO A 158 7.63 14.05 -26.49
CA PRO A 158 7.26 15.41 -26.08
C PRO A 158 7.18 15.59 -24.56
N TYR A 159 7.11 14.50 -23.80
CA TYR A 159 6.95 14.54 -22.34
C TYR A 159 8.13 13.84 -21.68
N PRO A 160 8.96 14.60 -20.96
CA PRO A 160 10.15 14.04 -20.33
C PRO A 160 9.78 13.05 -19.24
N LEU A 161 10.73 12.15 -19.00
CA LEU A 161 10.66 11.09 -18.03
C LEU A 161 11.98 11.01 -17.27
N LEU A 162 11.87 10.71 -15.97
CA LEU A 162 12.99 10.45 -15.08
C LEU A 162 12.75 9.11 -14.39
N ILE A 163 13.74 8.23 -14.43
CA ILE A 163 13.75 6.99 -13.64
C ILE A 163 14.85 7.12 -12.60
N ARG A 164 14.53 6.79 -11.35
CA ARG A 164 15.50 6.59 -10.28
C ARG A 164 15.54 5.13 -9.92
N ALA A 165 16.73 4.59 -9.72
CA ALA A 165 16.94 3.24 -9.21
C ALA A 165 17.58 3.30 -7.83
N TYR A 166 17.15 2.42 -6.94
CA TYR A 166 17.68 2.24 -5.60
C TYR A 166 17.94 0.76 -5.38
N GLU A 167 19.05 0.42 -4.72
CA GLU A 167 19.23 -0.93 -4.20
C GLU A 167 18.12 -1.21 -3.17
N SER A 168 17.52 -2.41 -3.25
CA SER A 168 16.42 -2.78 -2.37
C SER A 168 16.96 -3.51 -1.14
N ASN A 169 16.67 -2.97 0.04
CA ASN A 169 16.83 -3.70 1.30
C ASN A 169 15.60 -4.58 1.61
N ILE A 170 14.49 -4.45 0.86
CA ILE A 170 13.26 -5.25 1.08
C ILE A 170 13.51 -6.74 0.76
N SER A 171 14.36 -6.99 -0.22
CA SER A 171 14.62 -8.32 -0.77
C SER A 171 16.08 -8.37 -1.25
N ASP A 172 16.80 -9.44 -0.93
CA ASP A 172 18.21 -9.58 -1.30
C ASP A 172 18.42 -9.46 -2.81
N GLY A 173 19.30 -8.55 -3.23
CA GLY A 173 19.63 -8.32 -4.64
C GLY A 173 18.53 -7.64 -5.46
N GLY A 174 17.49 -7.09 -4.81
CA GLY A 174 16.43 -6.35 -5.48
C GLY A 174 16.83 -4.94 -5.91
N THR A 175 16.08 -4.37 -6.86
CA THR A 175 16.18 -2.94 -7.21
C THR A 175 14.79 -2.30 -7.27
N ILE A 176 14.65 -1.16 -6.59
CA ILE A 176 13.46 -0.33 -6.64
C ILE A 176 13.63 0.72 -7.73
N PHE A 177 12.69 0.76 -8.66
CA PHE A 177 12.60 1.77 -9.70
C PHE A 177 11.45 2.74 -9.39
N GLU A 178 11.74 4.04 -9.49
CA GLU A 178 10.77 5.12 -9.35
C GLU A 178 10.74 5.95 -10.64
N ILE A 179 9.61 5.86 -11.36
CA ILE A 179 9.42 6.55 -12.63
C ILE A 179 8.55 7.77 -12.44
N PHE A 180 9.05 8.92 -12.87
CA PHE A 180 8.33 10.18 -12.99
C PHE A 180 8.13 10.52 -14.45
N LYS A 181 6.89 10.82 -14.84
CA LYS A 181 6.57 11.25 -16.20
C LYS A 181 5.83 12.57 -16.15
N GLU A 182 6.33 13.58 -16.86
CA GLU A 182 5.56 14.79 -17.09
C GLU A 182 4.31 14.47 -17.93
N GLN A 183 3.20 15.11 -17.61
CA GLN A 183 1.99 15.10 -18.42
C GLN A 183 1.83 16.45 -19.09
N GLY A 184 1.18 16.45 -20.26
CA GLY A 184 0.86 17.67 -20.97
C GLY A 184 0.10 18.69 -20.11
N LEU A 185 0.19 19.95 -20.52
CA LEU A 185 -0.36 21.11 -19.82
C LEU A 185 -1.81 20.88 -19.40
N ARG A 186 -2.09 21.02 -18.10
CA ARG A 186 -3.44 20.99 -17.53
C ARG A 186 -3.78 22.33 -16.88
N THR A 187 -5.06 22.66 -16.91
CA THR A 187 -5.63 23.81 -16.19
C THR A 187 -6.39 23.30 -14.98
N ARG A 188 -6.11 23.88 -13.81
CA ARG A 188 -6.87 23.64 -12.58
C ARG A 188 -7.59 24.92 -12.18
N ASP A 189 -8.86 24.78 -11.84
CA ASP A 189 -9.64 25.85 -11.24
C ASP A 189 -9.21 26.03 -9.77
N GLU A 190 -8.80 27.24 -9.41
CA GLU A 190 -8.41 27.62 -8.06
C GLU A 190 -9.24 28.83 -7.63
N PHE A 191 -9.70 28.80 -6.37
CA PHE A 191 -10.35 29.94 -5.75
C PHE A 191 -9.29 30.99 -5.41
N GLY A 192 -9.40 32.16 -6.03
CA GLY A 192 -8.56 33.31 -5.69
C GLY A 192 -9.40 34.40 -5.01
N PHE A 193 -8.87 34.96 -3.92
CA PHE A 193 -9.30 36.27 -3.43
C PHE A 193 -8.64 37.35 -4.30
N ARG A 194 -9.31 38.48 -4.51
CA ARG A 194 -8.69 39.60 -5.24
C ARG A 194 -7.53 40.15 -4.40
N ASN A 195 -6.38 40.37 -5.04
CA ASN A 195 -5.40 41.32 -4.55
C ASN A 195 -5.99 42.71 -4.75
N ASP A 196 -6.84 43.15 -3.82
CA ASP A 196 -7.26 44.54 -3.80
C ASP A 196 -6.05 45.35 -3.32
N ALA A 197 -5.47 46.08 -4.27
CA ALA A 197 -4.41 47.03 -3.99
C ALA A 197 -4.92 48.03 -2.95
N SER A 198 -4.43 47.87 -1.72
CA SER A 198 -4.38 48.88 -0.66
C SER A 198 -5.64 49.75 -0.47
N GLY A 199 -6.38 49.44 0.59
CA GLY A 199 -7.12 50.45 1.36
C GLY A 199 -8.64 50.43 1.20
N SER A 200 -9.32 49.66 2.05
CA SER A 200 -10.58 50.04 2.69
C SER A 200 -11.08 48.88 3.55
N ASP A 201 -11.78 49.21 4.64
CA ASP A 201 -12.50 48.29 5.55
C ASP A 201 -13.69 47.59 4.84
N GLU A 202 -13.49 47.03 3.65
CA GLU A 202 -14.53 46.27 2.95
C GLU A 202 -14.39 44.76 3.19
N TYR A 203 -15.54 44.12 3.43
CA TYR A 203 -15.71 42.68 3.57
C TYR A 203 -14.96 41.91 2.46
N PRO A 204 -14.43 40.71 2.74
CA PRO A 204 -13.71 39.92 1.73
C PRO A 204 -14.57 39.75 0.47
N SER A 205 -13.99 40.14 -0.67
CA SER A 205 -14.67 40.12 -1.96
C SER A 205 -15.09 38.69 -2.35
N LYS A 206 -16.25 38.55 -3.03
CA LYS A 206 -16.77 37.25 -3.47
C LYS A 206 -15.68 36.48 -4.23
N PRO A 207 -15.37 35.22 -3.85
CA PRO A 207 -14.30 34.48 -4.48
C PRO A 207 -14.61 34.26 -5.96
N LYS A 208 -13.60 34.38 -6.83
CA LYS A 208 -13.71 34.06 -8.26
C LYS A 208 -12.89 32.82 -8.58
N ILE A 209 -13.41 32.02 -9.49
CA ILE A 209 -12.69 30.90 -10.07
C ILE A 209 -11.62 31.47 -11.01
N THR A 210 -10.37 31.17 -10.73
CA THR A 210 -9.22 31.48 -11.59
C THR A 210 -8.63 30.18 -12.11
N THR A 211 -8.00 30.19 -13.29
CA THR A 211 -7.38 28.99 -13.88
C THR A 211 -5.87 29.06 -13.76
N ARG A 212 -5.28 28.06 -13.08
CA ARG A 212 -3.82 27.89 -13.03
C ARG A 212 -3.38 26.79 -13.98
N LYS A 213 -2.49 27.16 -14.90
CA LYS A 213 -1.79 26.23 -15.78
C LYS A 213 -0.68 25.50 -15.01
N HIS A 214 -0.61 24.18 -15.14
CA HIS A 214 0.44 23.36 -14.55
C HIS A 214 0.72 22.12 -15.40
N TYR A 215 1.91 21.53 -15.24
CA TYR A 215 2.28 20.25 -15.84
C TYR A 215 2.21 19.17 -14.74
N PRO A 216 1.20 18.29 -14.76
CA PRO A 216 1.10 17.23 -13.76
C PRO A 216 2.26 16.24 -13.92
N ILE A 217 2.73 15.69 -12.81
CA ILE A 217 3.70 14.59 -12.84
C ILE A 217 2.96 13.31 -12.45
N LYS A 218 2.98 12.33 -13.36
CA LYS A 218 2.52 10.97 -13.08
C LYS A 218 3.68 10.18 -12.50
N LYS A 219 3.40 9.28 -11.55
CA LYS A 219 4.42 8.50 -10.85
C LYS A 219 4.03 7.03 -10.71
N ILE A 220 4.97 6.12 -10.90
CA ILE A 220 4.85 4.70 -10.52
C ILE A 220 6.15 4.25 -9.89
N ARG A 221 6.05 3.29 -8.97
CA ARG A 221 7.19 2.60 -8.40
C ARG A 221 6.99 1.11 -8.52
N PHE A 222 8.08 0.39 -8.70
CA PHE A 222 8.11 -1.05 -8.62
C PHE A 222 9.45 -1.55 -8.14
N GLU A 223 9.45 -2.71 -7.51
CA GLU A 223 10.65 -3.48 -7.20
C GLU A 223 10.78 -4.62 -8.21
N ILE A 224 12.00 -4.89 -8.67
CA ILE A 224 12.37 -6.11 -9.36
C ILE A 224 13.32 -6.90 -8.45
N THR A 225 13.04 -8.19 -8.27
CA THR A 225 13.91 -9.14 -7.56
C THR A 225 14.04 -10.42 -8.35
N THR A 226 15.16 -11.12 -8.17
CA THR A 226 15.37 -12.43 -8.78
C THR A 226 15.45 -13.47 -7.67
N GLU A 227 14.57 -14.47 -7.70
CA GLU A 227 14.50 -15.53 -6.70
C GLU A 227 14.21 -16.88 -7.38
N GLY A 228 15.03 -17.90 -7.11
CA GLY A 228 14.77 -19.27 -7.58
C GLY A 228 14.68 -19.43 -9.11
N GLY A 229 15.40 -18.63 -9.89
CA GLY A 229 15.32 -18.65 -11.37
C GLY A 229 14.16 -17.84 -11.95
N GLN A 230 13.33 -17.22 -11.11
CA GLN A 230 12.21 -16.36 -11.50
C GLN A 230 12.54 -14.89 -11.23
N THR A 231 11.95 -14.00 -12.02
CA THR A 231 11.98 -12.55 -11.73
C THR A 231 10.62 -12.12 -11.21
N ILE A 232 10.60 -11.48 -10.05
CA ILE A 232 9.40 -11.00 -9.37
C ILE A 232 9.32 -9.47 -9.50
N PHE A 233 8.15 -8.98 -9.88
CA PHE A 233 7.82 -7.57 -9.98
C PHE A 233 6.77 -7.19 -8.94
N THR A 234 7.07 -6.25 -8.06
CA THR A 234 6.10 -5.71 -7.09
C THR A 234 5.75 -4.27 -7.41
N PHE A 235 4.55 -4.03 -7.94
CA PHE A 235 4.12 -2.69 -8.36
C PHE A 235 3.33 -1.95 -7.27
N THR A 236 3.62 -0.66 -7.10
CA THR A 236 2.84 0.21 -6.22
C THR A 236 1.49 0.61 -6.82
N ASP A 237 1.39 0.67 -8.16
CA ASP A 237 0.15 0.94 -8.89
C ASP A 237 -0.12 -0.08 -10.01
N ASN A 238 -1.33 -0.11 -10.59
CA ASN A 238 -1.57 -0.91 -11.78
C ASN A 238 -0.70 -0.38 -12.94
N TYR A 239 0.25 -1.20 -13.41
CA TYR A 239 1.16 -0.85 -14.50
C TYR A 239 0.43 -0.71 -15.86
N GLU A 240 -0.72 -1.36 -16.03
CA GLU A 240 -1.52 -1.28 -17.27
C GLU A 240 -2.12 0.11 -17.47
N ASN A 241 -2.28 0.90 -16.41
CA ASN A 241 -2.87 2.23 -16.45
C ASN A 241 -1.91 3.26 -17.06
N GLY A 242 -1.49 3.09 -18.31
CA GLY A 242 -0.65 4.00 -19.07
C GLY A 242 0.82 4.00 -18.66
N TRP A 243 1.32 2.90 -18.08
CA TRP A 243 2.75 2.66 -17.87
C TRP A 243 3.32 1.55 -18.75
N LYS A 244 2.50 0.58 -19.19
CA LYS A 244 2.88 -0.53 -20.07
C LYS A 244 3.86 -0.13 -21.18
N ASN A 245 3.49 0.79 -22.07
CA ASN A 245 4.36 1.20 -23.19
C ASN A 245 5.71 1.81 -22.77
N ILE A 246 5.75 2.52 -21.63
CA ILE A 246 6.98 3.12 -21.10
C ILE A 246 7.92 2.01 -20.62
N LEU A 247 7.34 1.04 -19.90
CA LEU A 247 8.08 -0.06 -19.34
C LEU A 247 8.53 -1.04 -20.44
N GLU A 248 7.69 -1.34 -21.43
CA GLU A 248 8.08 -2.09 -22.63
C GLU A 248 9.26 -1.43 -23.35
N SER A 249 9.21 -0.10 -23.52
CA SER A 249 10.33 0.64 -24.14
C SER A 249 11.60 0.59 -23.29
N LEU A 250 11.46 0.62 -21.96
CA LEU A 250 12.57 0.48 -21.02
C LEU A 250 13.21 -0.90 -21.20
N PHE A 251 12.46 -1.98 -21.03
CA PHE A 251 12.99 -3.35 -21.11
C PHE A 251 13.52 -3.70 -22.50
N LYS A 252 12.83 -3.31 -23.57
CA LYS A 252 13.34 -3.43 -24.94
C LYS A 252 14.70 -2.78 -25.10
N ARG A 253 14.88 -1.57 -24.57
CA ARG A 253 16.12 -0.82 -24.79
C ARG A 253 17.26 -1.27 -23.89
N THR A 254 16.95 -1.66 -22.66
CA THR A 254 17.98 -2.03 -21.68
C THR A 254 18.39 -3.50 -21.77
N ILE A 255 17.47 -4.39 -22.12
CA ILE A 255 17.69 -5.85 -22.10
C ILE A 255 17.16 -6.58 -23.35
N ASP A 256 16.75 -5.85 -24.39
CA ASP A 256 16.21 -6.42 -25.65
C ASP A 256 14.99 -7.34 -25.46
N ASP A 257 14.13 -7.00 -24.48
CA ASP A 257 12.93 -7.76 -24.14
C ASP A 257 11.65 -6.94 -24.37
N GLU A 258 10.93 -7.24 -25.45
CA GLU A 258 9.65 -6.61 -25.80
C GLU A 258 8.43 -7.36 -25.22
N GLU A 259 8.61 -8.60 -24.78
CA GLU A 259 7.51 -9.52 -24.45
C GLU A 259 7.38 -9.80 -22.96
N ILE A 260 8.20 -9.17 -22.12
CA ILE A 260 8.19 -9.27 -20.65
C ILE A 260 6.78 -9.22 -20.03
N TYR A 261 5.85 -8.46 -20.60
CA TYR A 261 4.48 -8.33 -20.12
C TYR A 261 3.53 -9.42 -20.60
N ASN A 262 3.84 -10.08 -21.72
CA ASN A 262 3.09 -11.25 -22.17
C ASN A 262 3.37 -12.45 -21.26
N ASP A 263 4.58 -12.51 -20.72
CA ASP A 263 5.02 -13.57 -19.81
C ASP A 263 4.62 -13.31 -18.34
N LEU A 264 4.15 -12.10 -18.02
CA LEU A 264 3.91 -11.65 -16.66
C LEU A 264 2.68 -12.35 -16.04
N GLN A 265 2.92 -13.19 -15.03
CA GLN A 265 1.88 -13.90 -14.30
C GLN A 265 1.70 -13.30 -12.90
N ARG A 266 0.45 -13.20 -12.42
CA ARG A 266 0.19 -12.71 -11.05
C ARG A 266 0.53 -13.79 -10.04
N HIS A 267 1.22 -13.43 -8.96
CA HIS A 267 1.48 -14.36 -7.87
C HIS A 267 0.18 -14.77 -7.19
N LYS A 268 -0.09 -16.09 -7.14
CA LYS A 268 -1.24 -16.66 -6.43
C LYS A 268 -0.87 -16.95 -4.97
N SER A 269 -1.77 -16.68 -4.03
CA SER A 269 -1.63 -17.09 -2.64
C SER A 269 -1.86 -18.60 -2.56
N LYS A 270 -0.87 -19.32 -2.01
CA LYS A 270 -0.99 -20.75 -1.73
C LYS A 270 -2.20 -21.06 -0.84
N VAL A 271 -2.47 -20.22 0.16
CA VAL A 271 -3.61 -20.39 1.06
C VAL A 271 -4.93 -20.20 0.32
N ALA A 272 -5.03 -19.20 -0.55
CA ALA A 272 -6.22 -19.00 -1.38
C ALA A 272 -6.49 -20.21 -2.28
N THR A 273 -5.45 -20.70 -2.97
CA THR A 273 -5.54 -21.90 -3.82
C THR A 273 -5.89 -23.15 -3.02
N GLU A 274 -5.32 -23.31 -1.81
CA GLU A 274 -5.66 -24.44 -0.93
C GLU A 274 -7.10 -24.38 -0.42
N ILE A 275 -7.66 -23.19 -0.19
CA ILE A 275 -9.08 -23.03 0.18
C ILE A 275 -9.98 -23.41 -0.99
N GLU A 276 -9.68 -22.89 -2.20
CA GLU A 276 -10.40 -23.24 -3.43
C GLU A 276 -10.35 -24.75 -3.68
N GLN A 277 -9.17 -25.37 -3.59
CA GLN A 277 -8.99 -26.80 -3.78
C GLN A 277 -9.66 -27.64 -2.68
N SER A 278 -9.63 -27.18 -1.43
CA SER A 278 -10.33 -27.87 -0.33
C SER A 278 -11.84 -27.87 -0.55
N ALA A 279 -12.38 -26.76 -1.06
CA ALA A 279 -13.79 -26.67 -1.39
C ALA A 279 -14.15 -27.58 -2.58
N SER A 280 -13.35 -27.58 -3.65
CA SER A 280 -13.51 -28.54 -4.76
C SER A 280 -13.50 -29.99 -4.29
N ASN A 281 -12.51 -30.38 -3.47
CA ASN A 281 -12.43 -31.75 -2.96
C ASN A 281 -13.62 -32.11 -2.07
N ALA A 282 -14.07 -31.16 -1.23
CA ALA A 282 -15.24 -31.38 -0.38
C ALA A 282 -16.52 -31.64 -1.20
N THR A 283 -16.69 -30.98 -2.35
CA THR A 283 -17.82 -31.25 -3.25
C THR A 283 -17.74 -32.64 -3.88
N ALA A 284 -16.54 -33.09 -4.27
CA ALA A 284 -16.32 -34.40 -4.90
C ALA A 284 -16.47 -35.59 -3.92
N ASP A 285 -16.07 -35.42 -2.65
CA ASP A 285 -16.10 -36.48 -1.63
C ASP A 285 -17.41 -36.52 -0.81
N SER A 286 -18.33 -35.58 -1.04
CA SER A 286 -19.58 -35.40 -0.27
C SER A 286 -20.52 -36.61 -0.26
N GLU A 287 -20.34 -37.58 -1.16
CA GLU A 287 -21.10 -38.85 -1.14
C GLU A 287 -20.64 -39.83 -0.04
N SER A 288 -19.54 -39.56 0.67
CA SER A 288 -18.87 -40.54 1.56
C SER A 288 -18.51 -40.05 2.97
N SER A 289 -18.89 -38.82 3.34
CA SER A 289 -18.50 -38.18 4.61
C SER A 289 -19.73 -37.70 5.41
N ASP A 290 -19.73 -37.89 6.73
CA ASP A 290 -20.78 -37.39 7.64
C ASP A 290 -20.70 -35.86 7.89
N GLN A 291 -19.66 -35.18 7.38
CA GLN A 291 -19.52 -33.72 7.47
C GLN A 291 -20.08 -33.03 6.22
N SER A 292 -20.77 -31.90 6.43
CA SER A 292 -21.22 -31.00 5.36
C SER A 292 -20.03 -30.39 4.59
N VAL A 293 -20.26 -30.02 3.33
CA VAL A 293 -19.22 -29.38 2.48
C VAL A 293 -18.74 -28.08 3.13
N THR A 294 -19.66 -27.35 3.75
CA THR A 294 -19.40 -26.12 4.50
C THR A 294 -18.49 -26.36 5.70
N GLY A 295 -18.74 -27.41 6.48
CA GLY A 295 -17.92 -27.77 7.65
C GLY A 295 -16.47 -28.10 7.31
N ILE A 296 -16.23 -28.81 6.19
CA ILE A 296 -14.88 -29.13 5.72
C ILE A 296 -14.10 -27.85 5.36
N ILE A 297 -14.75 -26.91 4.68
CA ILE A 297 -14.16 -25.62 4.29
C ILE A 297 -13.84 -24.79 5.54
N GLU A 298 -14.77 -24.72 6.50
CA GLU A 298 -14.57 -23.99 7.75
C GLU A 298 -13.41 -24.55 8.59
N ASP A 299 -13.29 -25.87 8.68
CA ASP A 299 -12.15 -26.52 9.37
C ASP A 299 -10.82 -26.26 8.63
N GLY A 300 -10.86 -26.16 7.30
CA GLY A 300 -9.75 -25.67 6.48
C GLY A 300 -9.33 -24.25 6.86
N ILE A 301 -10.29 -23.33 6.92
CA ILE A 301 -10.06 -21.93 7.29
C ILE A 301 -9.50 -21.83 8.72
N LYS A 302 -10.08 -22.54 9.70
CA LYS A 302 -9.59 -22.57 11.09
C LYS A 302 -8.13 -23.03 11.20
N ARG A 303 -7.74 -24.08 10.47
CA ARG A 303 -6.33 -24.53 10.44
C ARG A 303 -5.40 -23.45 9.87
N LYS A 304 -5.84 -22.70 8.86
CA LYS A 304 -5.05 -21.60 8.28
C LYS A 304 -4.98 -20.38 9.21
N ILE A 305 -6.02 -20.13 10.00
CA ILE A 305 -6.02 -19.12 11.08
C ILE A 305 -4.94 -19.46 12.11
N GLU A 306 -4.89 -20.70 12.61
CA GLU A 306 -3.86 -21.10 13.59
C GLU A 306 -2.44 -20.99 13.03
N SER A 307 -2.24 -21.38 11.76
CA SER A 307 -0.96 -21.17 11.08
C SER A 307 -0.62 -19.68 10.89
N ALA A 308 -1.62 -18.83 10.66
CA ALA A 308 -1.44 -17.38 10.59
C ALA A 308 -1.05 -16.78 11.95
N LYS A 309 -1.67 -17.23 13.05
CA LYS A 309 -1.30 -16.80 14.40
C LYS A 309 0.15 -17.14 14.74
N GLY A 310 0.61 -18.33 14.36
CA GLY A 310 2.02 -18.73 14.51
C GLY A 310 2.99 -17.83 13.73
N ARG A 311 2.59 -17.36 12.53
CA ARG A 311 3.37 -16.35 11.78
C ARG A 311 3.38 -14.99 12.48
N VAL A 312 2.25 -14.55 13.03
CA VAL A 312 2.16 -13.30 13.80
C VAL A 312 3.09 -13.32 15.01
N ASP A 313 3.26 -14.48 15.67
CA ASP A 313 4.17 -14.61 16.81
C ASP A 313 5.64 -14.35 16.45
N MET A 314 6.03 -14.67 15.21
CA MET A 314 7.38 -14.44 14.69
C MET A 314 7.61 -13.03 14.15
N MET A 315 6.59 -12.17 14.09
CA MET A 315 6.74 -10.81 13.60
C MET A 315 7.37 -9.90 14.66
N GLU A 316 8.19 -8.94 14.21
CA GLU A 316 8.76 -7.86 15.02
C GLU A 316 7.70 -6.79 15.32
N LEU A 317 6.78 -7.13 16.23
CA LEU A 317 5.67 -6.30 16.66
C LEU A 317 5.56 -6.25 18.17
N THR A 318 4.94 -5.18 18.67
CA THR A 318 4.57 -5.06 20.07
C THR A 318 3.55 -6.14 20.45
N ASP A 319 3.51 -6.53 21.73
CA ASP A 319 2.57 -7.54 22.22
C ASP A 319 1.10 -7.14 21.99
N GLU A 320 0.80 -5.84 22.11
CA GLU A 320 -0.52 -5.28 21.82
C GLU A 320 -0.89 -5.42 20.33
N GLU A 321 0.04 -5.12 19.42
CA GLU A 321 -0.17 -5.31 17.97
C GLU A 321 -0.37 -6.79 17.62
N LYS A 322 0.40 -7.70 18.25
CA LYS A 322 0.24 -9.16 18.06
C LYS A 322 -1.14 -9.62 18.54
N ALA A 323 -1.55 -9.22 19.74
CA ALA A 323 -2.85 -9.56 20.29
C ALA A 323 -4.00 -9.06 19.40
N GLY A 324 -3.93 -7.80 18.95
CA GLY A 324 -4.91 -7.20 18.05
C GLY A 324 -4.99 -7.89 16.68
N LEU A 325 -3.87 -8.37 16.15
CA LEU A 325 -3.85 -9.16 14.91
C LEU A 325 -4.46 -10.55 15.10
N LYS A 326 -4.17 -11.23 16.21
CA LYS A 326 -4.75 -12.54 16.52
C LYS A 326 -6.27 -12.47 16.67
N ASP A 327 -6.80 -11.46 17.37
CA ASP A 327 -8.25 -11.22 17.48
C ASP A 327 -8.93 -10.97 16.13
N ARG A 328 -8.22 -10.35 15.18
CA ARG A 328 -8.72 -10.14 13.82
C ARG A 328 -8.66 -11.40 12.98
N LEU A 329 -7.60 -12.20 13.11
CA LEU A 329 -7.50 -13.52 12.49
C LEU A 329 -8.63 -14.43 12.99
N ASP A 330 -8.97 -14.38 14.28
CA ASP A 330 -10.08 -15.13 14.89
C ASP A 330 -11.46 -14.73 14.35
N SER A 331 -11.58 -13.54 13.77
CA SER A 331 -12.81 -13.10 13.13
C SER A 331 -12.93 -13.51 11.65
N ILE A 332 -11.97 -14.30 11.15
CA ILE A 332 -12.02 -14.82 9.79
C ILE A 332 -12.96 -16.02 9.73
N GLU A 333 -13.98 -15.94 8.88
CA GLU A 333 -15.01 -16.98 8.74
C GLU A 333 -15.45 -17.14 7.29
N LEU A 334 -16.12 -18.25 6.98
CA LEU A 334 -16.73 -18.45 5.67
C LEU A 334 -17.94 -17.52 5.51
N GLY A 335 -17.93 -16.71 4.46
CA GLY A 335 -18.98 -15.73 4.14
C GLY A 335 -19.93 -16.16 3.02
N GLY A 336 -19.61 -17.22 2.29
CA GLY A 336 -20.41 -17.78 1.19
C GLY A 336 -19.64 -17.90 -0.13
N SER A 337 -20.34 -17.78 -1.26
CA SER A 337 -19.75 -17.87 -2.60
C SER A 337 -20.46 -16.97 -3.62
N GLU A 338 -19.75 -16.62 -4.69
CA GLU A 338 -20.30 -15.93 -5.86
C GLU A 338 -19.99 -16.76 -7.12
N LEU A 339 -21.02 -17.01 -7.92
CA LEU A 339 -20.95 -17.73 -9.17
C LEU A 339 -21.52 -16.85 -10.29
N ARG A 340 -20.79 -16.76 -11.41
CA ARG A 340 -21.21 -15.96 -12.57
C ARG A 340 -21.05 -16.74 -13.86
N GLY A 341 -22.10 -16.74 -14.67
CA GLY A 341 -22.05 -17.19 -16.05
C GLY A 341 -21.76 -18.69 -16.22
N ASP A 342 -22.25 -19.53 -15.32
CA ASP A 342 -21.96 -20.96 -15.37
C ASP A 342 -23.11 -21.76 -15.99
N SER A 343 -22.88 -22.32 -17.17
CA SER A 343 -23.85 -23.13 -17.89
C SER A 343 -24.18 -24.44 -17.18
N SER A 344 -23.27 -24.97 -16.35
CA SER A 344 -23.44 -26.23 -15.62
C SER A 344 -24.49 -26.14 -14.50
N THR A 345 -24.61 -24.97 -13.87
CA THR A 345 -25.61 -24.70 -12.82
C THR A 345 -26.95 -24.20 -13.36
N GLY A 346 -27.02 -23.92 -14.68
CA GLY A 346 -28.18 -23.27 -15.30
C GLY A 346 -28.44 -21.84 -14.82
N THR A 347 -27.48 -21.23 -14.10
CA THR A 347 -27.66 -19.95 -13.42
C THR A 347 -26.72 -18.88 -13.98
N ASN A 348 -27.28 -17.76 -14.40
CA ASN A 348 -26.49 -16.62 -14.91
C ASN A 348 -25.68 -15.94 -13.80
N GLN A 349 -26.23 -15.85 -12.60
CA GLN A 349 -25.55 -15.30 -11.43
C GLN A 349 -26.18 -15.86 -10.14
N PHE A 350 -25.33 -16.38 -9.26
CA PHE A 350 -25.69 -16.72 -7.89
C PHE A 350 -24.70 -16.04 -6.94
N ARG A 351 -25.19 -15.45 -5.86
CA ARG A 351 -24.34 -14.82 -4.86
C ARG A 351 -24.93 -14.99 -3.48
N LEU A 352 -24.22 -15.72 -2.63
CA LEU A 352 -24.48 -15.81 -1.20
C LEU A 352 -23.35 -15.12 -0.44
N VAL A 353 -23.69 -14.01 0.23
CA VAL A 353 -22.77 -13.32 1.15
C VAL A 353 -23.52 -13.05 2.44
N ALA A 354 -23.37 -13.93 3.42
CA ALA A 354 -24.13 -13.90 4.66
C ALA A 354 -23.32 -14.50 5.82
N ASN A 355 -23.78 -14.33 7.05
CA ASN A 355 -23.32 -15.23 8.11
C ASN A 355 -24.03 -16.55 7.82
N LEU A 356 -23.29 -17.58 7.43
CA LEU A 356 -23.89 -18.80 6.90
C LEU A 356 -24.74 -19.50 7.96
N GLU A 357 -24.32 -19.48 9.22
CA GLU A 357 -25.08 -20.04 10.34
C GLU A 357 -26.45 -19.34 10.50
N ASP A 358 -26.47 -18.00 10.44
CA ASP A 358 -27.72 -17.22 10.46
C ASP A 358 -28.58 -17.48 9.21
N ALA A 359 -27.96 -17.64 8.04
CA ALA A 359 -28.66 -17.90 6.79
C ALA A 359 -29.29 -19.29 6.75
N TYR A 360 -28.58 -20.31 7.24
CA TYR A 360 -29.07 -21.68 7.31
C TYR A 360 -30.17 -21.84 8.36
N SER A 361 -30.02 -21.19 9.52
CA SER A 361 -31.08 -21.17 10.55
C SER A 361 -32.33 -20.39 10.13
N SER A 362 -32.21 -19.43 9.22
CA SER A 362 -33.34 -18.64 8.72
C SER A 362 -34.14 -19.32 7.60
N PHE A 363 -33.55 -20.29 6.89
CA PHE A 363 -34.14 -20.91 5.70
C PHE A 363 -33.78 -22.41 5.62
N ASP A 364 -34.78 -23.27 5.88
CA ASP A 364 -34.62 -24.73 6.01
C ASP A 364 -33.92 -25.43 4.82
N THR A 365 -34.00 -24.90 3.60
CA THR A 365 -33.42 -25.51 2.39
C THR A 365 -32.16 -24.81 1.90
N MET A 366 -31.70 -23.75 2.59
CA MET A 366 -30.64 -22.89 2.08
C MET A 366 -29.27 -23.58 2.08
N GLU A 367 -28.98 -24.37 3.10
CA GLU A 367 -27.74 -25.16 3.17
C GLU A 367 -27.68 -26.17 2.01
N GLN A 368 -28.73 -26.98 1.84
CA GLN A 368 -28.84 -27.94 0.73
C GLN A 368 -28.73 -27.25 -0.65
N THR A 369 -29.42 -26.11 -0.82
CA THR A 369 -29.35 -25.35 -2.08
C THR A 369 -27.95 -24.81 -2.34
N PHE A 370 -27.26 -24.35 -1.30
CA PHE A 370 -25.89 -23.87 -1.40
C PHE A 370 -24.93 -24.99 -1.78
N GLU A 371 -25.01 -26.14 -1.11
CA GLU A 371 -24.20 -27.32 -1.41
C GLU A 371 -24.46 -27.86 -2.81
N GLU A 372 -25.73 -27.92 -3.26
CA GLU A 372 -26.06 -28.32 -4.62
C GLU A 372 -25.44 -27.40 -5.68
N ILE A 373 -25.38 -26.09 -5.41
CA ILE A 373 -24.75 -25.13 -6.32
C ILE A 373 -23.25 -25.33 -6.33
N LEU A 374 -22.61 -25.51 -5.16
CA LEU A 374 -21.18 -25.80 -5.08
C LEU A 374 -20.82 -27.08 -5.85
N ASN A 375 -21.64 -28.13 -5.73
CA ASN A 375 -21.42 -29.41 -6.40
C ASN A 375 -21.59 -29.36 -7.93
N LYS A 376 -22.45 -28.48 -8.44
CA LYS A 376 -22.73 -28.35 -9.88
C LYS A 376 -21.80 -27.34 -10.57
N ALA A 377 -21.26 -26.38 -9.82
CA ALA A 377 -20.45 -25.30 -10.36
C ALA A 377 -19.13 -25.81 -10.97
N SER A 378 -18.73 -25.21 -12.09
CA SER A 378 -17.36 -25.29 -12.58
C SER A 378 -16.44 -24.51 -11.64
N GLU A 379 -15.31 -25.11 -11.28
CA GLU A 379 -14.29 -24.50 -10.42
C GLU A 379 -13.84 -23.13 -10.95
N GLU A 380 -13.75 -22.97 -12.27
CA GLU A 380 -13.30 -21.73 -12.93
C GLU A 380 -14.30 -20.57 -12.81
N ASN A 381 -15.57 -20.85 -12.50
CA ASN A 381 -16.64 -19.85 -12.43
C ASN A 381 -17.09 -19.55 -10.99
N MET A 382 -16.47 -20.22 -10.01
CA MET A 382 -16.83 -20.13 -8.60
C MET A 382 -15.82 -19.28 -7.83
N LYS A 383 -16.32 -18.29 -7.09
CA LYS A 383 -15.53 -17.45 -6.18
C LYS A 383 -15.97 -17.72 -4.76
N PHE A 384 -15.01 -17.95 -3.87
CA PHE A 384 -15.30 -18.09 -2.44
C PHE A 384 -15.30 -16.72 -1.78
N VAL A 385 -16.11 -16.58 -0.74
CA VAL A 385 -16.15 -15.36 0.06
C VAL A 385 -15.81 -15.73 1.49
N ILE A 386 -14.75 -15.15 2.03
CA ILE A 386 -14.50 -15.14 3.48
C ILE A 386 -14.90 -13.79 4.05
N LYS A 387 -15.07 -13.71 5.35
CA LYS A 387 -15.30 -12.44 6.06
C LYS A 387 -14.19 -12.18 7.05
N ILE A 388 -13.93 -10.91 7.33
CA ILE A 388 -13.09 -10.48 8.47
C ILE A 388 -13.79 -9.32 9.17
N LYS A 389 -14.10 -9.47 10.47
CA LYS A 389 -14.97 -8.54 11.23
C LYS A 389 -16.25 -8.19 10.43
N GLY A 390 -16.87 -9.20 9.81
CA GLY A 390 -18.08 -9.06 8.99
C GLY A 390 -17.91 -8.45 7.58
N ARG A 391 -16.69 -8.08 7.16
CA ARG A 391 -16.42 -7.52 5.83
C ARG A 391 -16.11 -8.62 4.81
N PRO A 392 -16.80 -8.69 3.66
CA PRO A 392 -16.62 -9.75 2.68
C PRO A 392 -15.36 -9.56 1.80
N ILE A 393 -14.58 -10.63 1.68
CA ILE A 393 -13.37 -10.74 0.87
C ILE A 393 -13.59 -11.87 -0.14
N ALA A 394 -13.55 -11.53 -1.42
CA ALA A 394 -13.57 -12.51 -2.50
C ALA A 394 -12.21 -13.22 -2.57
N ILE A 395 -12.25 -14.52 -2.74
CA ILE A 395 -11.13 -15.37 -3.15
C ILE A 395 -11.46 -15.87 -4.55
N ASP A 396 -10.57 -15.59 -5.49
CA ASP A 396 -10.73 -15.90 -6.90
C ASP A 396 -9.39 -16.21 -7.55
N SER A 397 -9.28 -17.41 -8.11
CA SER A 397 -8.13 -17.90 -8.86
C SER A 397 -6.81 -17.78 -8.07
N GLY A 398 -6.85 -18.08 -6.78
CA GLY A 398 -5.73 -17.95 -5.86
C GLY A 398 -5.38 -16.52 -5.48
N THR A 399 -6.20 -15.53 -5.83
CA THR A 399 -6.05 -14.13 -5.41
C THR A 399 -7.18 -13.73 -4.47
N TRP A 400 -7.03 -12.61 -3.76
CA TRP A 400 -8.08 -12.10 -2.89
C TRP A 400 -8.26 -10.60 -3.05
N ASP A 401 -9.52 -10.16 -3.03
CA ASP A 401 -9.88 -8.75 -3.16
C ASP A 401 -11.17 -8.44 -2.38
N LEU A 402 -11.34 -7.19 -1.97
CA LEU A 402 -12.55 -6.74 -1.26
C LEU A 402 -13.74 -6.79 -2.22
N LEU A 403 -14.83 -7.43 -1.81
CA LEU A 403 -15.99 -7.62 -2.69
C LEU A 403 -16.87 -6.34 -2.77
N GLU A 404 -16.82 -5.48 -1.76
CA GLU A 404 -17.57 -4.22 -1.69
C GLU A 404 -16.71 -3.00 -2.01
N ASN A 405 -17.35 -1.94 -2.54
CA ASN A 405 -16.74 -0.61 -2.68
C ASN A 405 -16.61 0.05 -1.30
N GLY A 406 -15.57 -0.33 -0.57
CA GLY A 406 -15.27 0.18 0.76
C GLY A 406 -13.77 0.26 1.03
N ARG A 407 -13.40 0.94 2.12
CA ARG A 407 -12.05 0.85 2.66
C ARG A 407 -12.02 -0.25 3.71
N ILE A 408 -11.09 -1.18 3.55
CA ILE A 408 -10.71 -2.09 4.63
C ILE A 408 -9.75 -1.33 5.56
N SER A 409 -9.87 -1.53 6.88
CA SER A 409 -8.91 -0.96 7.81
C SER A 409 -7.53 -1.59 7.62
N ASP A 410 -6.47 -0.85 7.93
CA ASP A 410 -5.10 -1.32 7.73
C ASP A 410 -4.79 -2.56 8.57
N GLU A 411 -5.40 -2.69 9.76
CA GLU A 411 -5.18 -3.86 10.60
C GLU A 411 -5.93 -5.09 10.07
N ASN A 412 -7.13 -4.93 9.49
CA ASN A 412 -7.81 -6.02 8.80
C ASN A 412 -7.04 -6.45 7.55
N LYS A 413 -6.48 -5.48 6.81
CA LYS A 413 -5.61 -5.75 5.67
C LYS A 413 -4.39 -6.58 6.09
N ARG A 414 -3.74 -6.20 7.19
CA ARG A 414 -2.59 -6.93 7.74
C ARG A 414 -2.95 -8.34 8.20
N ALA A 415 -4.09 -8.51 8.85
CA ALA A 415 -4.57 -9.84 9.23
C ALA A 415 -4.83 -10.73 8.01
N LEU A 416 -5.36 -10.17 6.90
CA LEU A 416 -5.51 -10.92 5.65
C LEU A 416 -4.16 -11.24 4.99
N GLU A 417 -3.21 -10.32 4.97
CA GLU A 417 -1.83 -10.58 4.51
C GLU A 417 -1.21 -11.74 5.32
N ALA A 418 -1.43 -11.74 6.64
CA ALA A 418 -1.03 -12.83 7.50
C ALA A 418 -1.73 -14.14 7.20
N PHE A 419 -3.05 -14.12 7.04
CA PHE A 419 -3.83 -15.29 6.67
C PHE A 419 -3.35 -15.90 5.35
N PHE A 420 -3.21 -15.10 4.29
CA PHE A 420 -2.85 -15.55 2.95
C PHE A 420 -1.36 -15.82 2.72
N GLY A 421 -0.50 -15.57 3.72
CA GLY A 421 0.95 -15.82 3.62
C GLY A 421 1.68 -14.85 2.73
N GLN A 422 1.33 -13.59 2.88
CA GLN A 422 1.82 -12.48 2.07
C GLN A 422 2.44 -11.38 2.95
N ILE A 423 2.99 -11.78 4.11
CA ILE A 423 3.72 -10.89 5.03
C ILE A 423 5.21 -10.93 4.70
#